data_AF-A0A482R9R0-F1
#
_entry.id   AF-A0A482R9R0-F1
#
_cell.length_a   1.000
_cell.length_b   1.000
_cell.length_c   1.000
_cell.angle_alpha   90.00
_cell.angle_beta   90.00
_cell.angle_gamma   90.00
#
_symmetry.space_group_name_H-M   'P 1'
#
loop_
_entity.id
_entity.type
_entity.pdbx_description
1 polymer ?
#
loop_
_entity_poly.entity_id
_entity_poly.type
_entity_poly.pdbx_seq_one_letter_code
_entity_poly.pdbx_strand_id
1 'polypeptide(L)'
;MHTVRKLFPKFDYTWLADEIRDFLPNELDFLKEAANCKRAGDMFAGRTDVVVPRIYDHLSSSRVLVMSFENGSYANDVAAIKAAGLKNADVAALVSTVFSEQIFVHGLVHCDPHAANMLIRRGPDAKPQLVLLDHGTYRCVSHCFAVTAPAM
;
A
#
# COMPACT_ATOMS: atom_id res chain seq x y z
N MET A 1 -8.99 -29.42 -10.60
CA MET A 1 -9.33 -29.42 -9.16
C MET A 1 -9.60 -30.83 -8.60
N HIS A 2 -10.37 -31.70 -9.26
CA HIS A 2 -10.76 -33.01 -8.72
C HIS A 2 -9.62 -34.04 -8.55
N THR A 3 -8.50 -33.87 -9.28
CA THR A 3 -7.36 -34.80 -9.26
C THR A 3 -6.47 -34.65 -8.02
N VAL A 4 -6.30 -33.43 -7.49
CA VAL A 4 -5.47 -33.15 -6.31
C VAL A 4 -6.05 -33.80 -5.05
N ARG A 5 -7.38 -33.75 -4.91
CA ARG A 5 -8.12 -34.43 -3.83
C ARG A 5 -7.95 -35.95 -3.83
N LYS A 6 -7.73 -36.57 -5.00
CA LYS A 6 -7.47 -38.01 -5.11
C LYS A 6 -6.05 -38.39 -4.70
N LEU A 7 -5.08 -37.50 -4.89
CA LEU A 7 -3.66 -37.74 -4.57
C LEU A 7 -3.31 -37.43 -3.12
N PHE A 8 -3.98 -36.45 -2.49
CA PHE A 8 -3.70 -36.02 -1.11
C PHE A 8 -4.98 -35.87 -0.27
N PRO A 9 -5.66 -36.97 0.09
CA PRO A 9 -6.95 -36.93 0.80
C PRO A 9 -6.90 -36.37 2.23
N LYS A 10 -5.71 -36.22 2.83
CA LYS A 10 -5.52 -35.65 4.17
C LYS A 10 -5.23 -34.15 4.18
N PHE A 11 -4.94 -33.54 3.04
CA PHE A 11 -4.68 -32.10 2.91
C PHE A 11 -5.59 -31.55 1.81
N ASP A 12 -6.67 -30.89 2.23
CA ASP A 12 -7.54 -30.20 1.29
C ASP A 12 -6.88 -28.89 0.84
N TYR A 13 -6.29 -28.89 -0.35
CA TYR A 13 -5.71 -27.71 -1.01
C TYR A 13 -6.70 -27.05 -1.99
N THR A 14 -7.94 -27.51 -2.05
CA THR A 14 -8.90 -26.95 -3.02
C THR A 14 -9.23 -25.49 -2.70
N TRP A 15 -9.37 -25.14 -1.43
CA TRP A 15 -9.54 -23.75 -0.97
C TRP A 15 -8.38 -22.85 -1.41
N LEU A 16 -7.13 -23.32 -1.30
CA LEU A 16 -5.95 -22.54 -1.68
C LEU A 16 -5.91 -22.31 -3.19
N ALA A 17 -6.27 -23.33 -3.97
CA ALA A 17 -6.24 -23.24 -5.41
C ALA A 17 -7.42 -22.39 -5.97
N ASP A 18 -8.55 -22.31 -5.25
CA ASP A 18 -9.63 -21.37 -5.57
C ASP A 18 -9.22 -19.93 -5.16
N GLU A 19 -8.59 -19.74 -4.00
CA GLU A 19 -8.01 -18.44 -3.58
C GLU A 19 -6.98 -17.95 -4.62
N ILE A 20 -6.01 -18.78 -5.01
CA ILE A 20 -5.01 -18.44 -6.02
C ILE A 20 -5.66 -18.05 -7.35
N ARG A 21 -6.73 -18.74 -7.78
CA ARG A 21 -7.41 -18.44 -9.05
C ARG A 21 -8.03 -17.04 -9.04
N ASP A 22 -8.59 -16.63 -7.93
CA ASP A 22 -9.32 -15.36 -7.83
C ASP A 22 -8.38 -14.18 -7.52
N PHE A 23 -7.27 -14.44 -6.82
CA PHE A 23 -6.29 -13.40 -6.45
C PHE A 23 -5.23 -13.13 -7.52
N LEU A 24 -4.65 -14.16 -8.16
CA LEU A 24 -3.55 -13.96 -9.13
C LEU A 24 -3.90 -13.00 -10.28
N PRO A 25 -5.08 -13.10 -10.93
CA PRO A 25 -5.42 -12.20 -12.04
C PRO A 25 -5.60 -10.75 -11.60
N ASN A 26 -5.88 -10.51 -10.31
CA ASN A 26 -5.94 -9.16 -9.76
C ASN A 26 -4.54 -8.61 -9.44
N GLU A 27 -3.63 -9.47 -8.99
CA GLU A 27 -2.24 -9.13 -8.68
C GLU A 27 -1.38 -8.95 -9.94
N LEU A 28 -1.71 -9.64 -11.04
CA LEU A 28 -0.97 -9.59 -12.31
C LEU A 28 -1.43 -8.48 -13.28
N ASP A 29 -2.38 -7.63 -12.89
CA ASP A 29 -2.86 -6.52 -13.72
C ASP A 29 -2.45 -5.17 -13.13
N PHE A 30 -1.30 -4.67 -13.59
CA PHE A 30 -0.74 -3.42 -13.10
C PHE A 30 -1.57 -2.17 -13.43
N LEU A 31 -2.58 -2.25 -14.30
CA LEU A 31 -3.51 -1.13 -14.48
C LEU A 31 -4.42 -0.94 -13.27
N LYS A 32 -4.70 -2.01 -12.52
CA LYS A 32 -5.44 -1.92 -11.25
C LYS A 32 -4.60 -1.26 -10.18
N GLU A 33 -3.33 -1.66 -10.08
CA GLU A 33 -2.37 -1.01 -9.19
C GLU A 33 -2.18 0.46 -9.54
N ALA A 34 -2.04 0.80 -10.82
CA ALA A 34 -1.98 2.19 -11.29
C ALA A 34 -3.21 3.01 -10.84
N ALA A 35 -4.41 2.44 -10.96
CA ALA A 35 -5.64 3.10 -10.52
C ALA A 35 -5.69 3.28 -9.00
N ASN A 36 -5.27 2.27 -8.23
CA ASN A 36 -5.17 2.35 -6.77
C ASN A 36 -4.15 3.42 -6.32
N CYS A 37 -3.00 3.48 -6.98
CA CYS A 37 -1.97 4.49 -6.73
C CYS A 37 -2.52 5.90 -6.92
N LYS A 38 -3.24 6.16 -8.02
CA LYS A 38 -3.90 7.47 -8.23
C LYS A 38 -4.93 7.79 -7.15
N ARG A 39 -5.79 6.83 -6.79
CA ARG A 39 -6.77 7.00 -5.71
C ARG A 39 -6.10 7.30 -4.37
N ALA A 40 -4.98 6.64 -4.07
CA ALA A 40 -4.20 6.92 -2.87
C ALA A 40 -3.56 8.32 -2.92
N GLY A 41 -3.09 8.76 -4.09
CA GLY A 41 -2.61 10.11 -4.31
C GLY A 41 -3.68 11.17 -4.04
N ASP A 42 -4.90 10.97 -4.56
CA ASP A 42 -6.03 11.87 -4.32
C ASP A 42 -6.43 11.90 -2.83
N MET A 43 -6.47 10.73 -2.19
CA MET A 43 -6.78 10.55 -0.77
C MET A 43 -5.80 11.34 0.13
N PHE A 44 -4.52 11.39 -0.24
CA PHE A 44 -3.48 12.08 0.52
C PHE A 44 -3.12 13.46 -0.03
N ALA A 45 -3.87 14.02 -0.98
CA ALA A 45 -3.53 15.30 -1.62
C ALA A 45 -3.40 16.49 -0.64
N GLY A 46 -4.06 16.42 0.52
CA GLY A 46 -3.96 17.42 1.60
C GLY A 46 -2.77 17.22 2.55
N ARG A 47 -2.00 16.12 2.42
CA ARG A 47 -0.87 15.80 3.29
C ARG A 47 0.45 16.15 2.61
N THR A 48 1.33 16.82 3.35
CA THR A 48 2.70 17.14 2.89
C THR A 48 3.74 16.13 3.36
N ASP A 49 3.35 15.23 4.26
CA ASP A 49 4.19 14.21 4.89
C ASP A 49 4.01 12.80 4.28
N VAL A 50 3.12 12.66 3.30
CA VAL A 50 2.90 11.43 2.51
C VAL A 50 3.15 11.71 1.04
N VAL A 51 3.84 10.79 0.38
CA VAL A 51 4.16 10.86 -1.05
C VAL A 51 3.68 9.58 -1.70
N VAL A 52 2.90 9.74 -2.76
CA VAL A 52 2.47 8.64 -3.63
C VAL A 52 3.08 8.88 -5.02
N PRO A 53 3.84 7.94 -5.59
CA PRO A 53 4.46 8.08 -6.90
C PRO A 53 3.45 8.45 -7.99
N ARG A 54 3.85 9.35 -8.89
CA ARG A 54 3.04 9.71 -10.05
C ARG A 54 3.08 8.60 -11.07
N ILE A 55 1.93 8.08 -11.48
CA ILE A 55 1.85 7.11 -12.58
C ILE A 55 2.03 7.79 -13.94
N TYR A 56 2.83 7.17 -14.82
CA TYR A 56 2.96 7.54 -16.23
C TYR A 56 2.10 6.61 -17.09
N ASP A 57 0.84 6.98 -17.32
CA ASP A 57 -0.15 6.13 -18.02
C ASP A 57 0.30 5.69 -19.42
N HIS A 58 0.87 6.62 -20.18
CA HIS A 58 1.33 6.37 -21.55
C HIS A 58 2.51 5.39 -21.66
N LEU A 59 3.16 5.08 -20.53
CA LEU A 59 4.25 4.11 -20.43
C LEU A 59 3.83 2.84 -19.69
N SER A 60 2.60 2.80 -19.16
CA SER A 60 2.09 1.70 -18.34
C SER A 60 1.12 0.82 -19.12
N SER A 61 1.05 -0.46 -18.74
CA SER A 61 0.15 -1.47 -19.29
C SER A 61 -0.20 -2.49 -18.20
N SER A 62 -1.02 -3.50 -18.51
CA SER A 62 -1.33 -4.56 -17.55
C SER A 62 -0.10 -5.38 -17.12
N ARG A 63 1.02 -5.29 -17.85
CA ARG A 63 2.25 -6.07 -17.59
C ARG A 63 3.45 -5.24 -17.20
N VAL A 64 3.37 -3.91 -17.29
CA VAL A 64 4.44 -2.99 -16.89
C VAL A 64 3.82 -1.76 -16.22
N LEU A 65 4.24 -1.44 -15.01
CA LEU A 65 3.89 -0.20 -14.31
C LEU A 65 5.06 0.78 -14.34
N VAL A 66 4.82 2.01 -14.77
CA VAL A 66 5.84 3.07 -14.76
C VAL A 66 5.35 4.22 -13.88
N MET A 67 6.16 4.58 -12.88
CA MET A 67 5.86 5.61 -11.90
C MET A 67 7.05 6.56 -11.68
N SER A 68 6.83 7.69 -11.00
CA SER A 68 7.92 8.58 -10.62
C SER A 68 8.92 7.87 -9.71
N PHE A 69 10.20 8.15 -9.94
CA PHE A 69 11.25 7.65 -9.07
C PHE A 69 11.27 8.47 -7.77
N GLU A 70 11.14 7.79 -6.65
CA GLU A 70 11.21 8.39 -5.32
C GLU A 70 12.45 7.91 -4.58
N ASN A 71 13.14 8.83 -3.92
CA ASN A 71 14.30 8.51 -3.07
C ASN A 71 13.88 8.36 -1.60
N GLY A 72 14.62 7.52 -0.87
CA GLY A 72 14.51 7.37 0.58
C GLY A 72 15.20 6.09 1.06
N SER A 73 15.24 5.89 2.36
CA SER A 73 15.65 4.63 2.98
C SER A 73 14.43 3.77 3.27
N TYR A 74 14.55 2.44 3.27
CA TYR A 74 13.43 1.58 3.68
C TYR A 74 12.97 1.90 5.10
N ALA A 75 11.67 1.74 5.36
CA ALA A 75 11.07 2.06 6.65
C ALA A 75 11.61 1.20 7.82
N ASN A 76 12.21 0.04 7.53
CA ASN A 76 12.88 -0.82 8.51
C ASN A 76 14.38 -0.54 8.69
N ASP A 77 14.98 0.38 7.91
CA ASP A 77 16.40 0.73 8.05
C ASP A 77 16.61 1.82 9.10
N VAL A 78 16.67 1.38 10.36
CA VAL A 78 16.90 2.25 11.51
C VAL A 78 18.21 3.04 11.41
N ALA A 79 19.26 2.46 10.83
CA ALA A 79 20.55 3.12 10.73
C ALA A 79 20.50 4.28 9.73
N ALA A 80 19.88 4.06 8.56
CA ALA A 80 19.69 5.09 7.55
C ALA A 80 18.77 6.22 8.03
N ILE A 81 17.67 5.89 8.74
CA ILE A 81 16.75 6.88 9.32
C ILE A 81 17.51 7.79 10.30
N LYS A 82 18.32 7.20 11.18
CA LYS A 82 19.14 7.96 12.13
C LYS A 82 20.20 8.82 11.42
N ALA A 83 20.85 8.27 10.39
CA ALA A 83 21.83 8.99 9.58
C ALA A 83 21.20 10.19 8.82
N ALA A 84 19.92 10.09 8.44
CA ALA A 84 19.14 11.18 7.88
C ALA A 84 18.72 12.25 8.92
N GLY A 85 19.09 12.08 10.20
CA GLY A 85 18.75 13.02 11.28
C GLY A 85 17.30 12.91 11.76
N LEU A 86 16.61 11.81 11.44
CA LEU A 86 15.23 11.55 11.83
C LEU A 86 15.18 10.68 13.10
N LYS A 87 14.10 10.80 13.87
CA LYS A 87 13.84 9.94 15.03
C LYS A 87 12.91 8.80 14.63
N ASN A 88 13.25 7.58 15.02
CA ASN A 88 12.41 6.41 14.76
C ASN A 88 10.99 6.55 15.34
N ALA A 89 10.85 7.22 16.49
CA ALA A 89 9.55 7.47 17.10
C ALA A 89 8.65 8.33 16.21
N ASP A 90 9.21 9.36 15.57
CA ASP A 90 8.46 10.25 14.67
C ASP A 90 8.06 9.51 13.39
N VAL A 91 8.94 8.64 12.87
CA VAL A 91 8.65 7.77 11.72
C VAL A 91 7.54 6.78 12.05
N ALA A 92 7.63 6.10 13.20
CA ALA A 92 6.60 5.15 13.63
C ALA A 92 5.24 5.85 13.82
N ALA A 93 5.23 7.03 14.46
CA ALA A 93 4.02 7.83 14.62
C ALA A 93 3.41 8.25 13.28
N LEU A 94 4.24 8.67 12.32
CA LEU A 94 3.79 9.01 10.96
C LEU A 94 3.15 7.81 10.28
N VAL A 95 3.84 6.67 10.21
CA VAL A 95 3.32 5.44 9.59
C VAL A 95 2.01 5.02 10.24
N SER A 96 1.94 4.95 11.57
CA SER A 96 0.72 4.61 12.28
C SER A 96 -0.44 5.58 12.00
N THR A 97 -0.15 6.89 11.93
CA THR A 97 -1.16 7.91 11.62
C THR A 97 -1.70 7.75 10.20
N VAL A 98 -0.83 7.48 9.22
CA VAL A 98 -1.21 7.32 7.81
C VAL A 98 -2.13 6.10 7.62
N PHE A 99 -1.78 4.95 8.18
CA PHE A 99 -2.62 3.76 8.12
C PHE A 99 -3.92 3.91 8.94
N SER A 100 -3.88 4.61 10.07
CA SER A 100 -5.09 4.92 10.84
C SER A 100 -6.04 5.81 10.04
N GLU A 101 -5.53 6.82 9.34
CA GLU A 101 -6.35 7.70 8.49
C GLU A 101 -7.02 6.91 7.36
N GLN A 102 -6.30 6.01 6.70
CA GLN A 102 -6.87 5.11 5.69
C GLN A 102 -8.08 4.32 6.21
N ILE A 103 -7.99 3.79 7.43
CA ILE A 103 -9.05 2.99 8.05
C ILE A 103 -10.21 3.87 8.51
N PHE A 104 -9.92 4.88 9.32
CA PHE A 104 -10.92 5.59 10.13
C PHE A 104 -11.51 6.83 9.45
N VAL A 105 -10.82 7.38 8.45
CA VAL A 105 -11.25 8.60 7.75
C VAL A 105 -11.71 8.28 6.33
N HIS A 106 -10.89 7.56 5.57
CA HIS A 106 -11.16 7.33 4.14
C HIS A 106 -11.91 6.02 3.86
N GLY A 107 -11.79 5.03 4.75
CA GLY A 107 -12.34 3.69 4.53
C GLY A 107 -11.70 2.97 3.34
N LEU A 108 -10.55 3.43 2.84
CA LEU A 108 -9.77 2.85 1.74
C LEU A 108 -8.40 2.45 2.28
N VAL A 109 -8.21 1.16 2.52
CA VAL A 109 -7.07 0.64 3.30
C VAL A 109 -6.10 -0.10 2.39
N HIS A 110 -4.82 0.28 2.48
CA HIS A 110 -3.73 -0.48 1.89
C HIS A 110 -3.53 -1.77 2.68
N CYS A 111 -3.68 -2.92 2.04
CA CYS A 111 -3.73 -4.22 2.72
C CYS A 111 -2.38 -4.90 2.93
N ASP A 112 -1.30 -4.38 2.34
CA ASP A 112 0.06 -4.91 2.52
C ASP A 112 1.07 -3.85 3.05
N PRO A 113 1.03 -3.49 4.36
CA PRO A 113 1.93 -2.50 4.96
C PRO A 113 3.36 -3.01 5.15
N HIS A 114 3.90 -3.80 4.21
CA HIS A 114 5.23 -4.35 4.30
C HIS A 114 6.29 -3.23 4.23
N ALA A 115 7.30 -3.29 5.10
CA ALA A 115 8.31 -2.23 5.22
C ALA A 115 9.13 -2.01 3.94
N ALA A 116 9.20 -3.00 3.05
CA ALA A 116 9.87 -2.87 1.75
C ALA A 116 9.11 -1.98 0.75
N ASN A 117 7.80 -1.78 0.96
CA ASN A 117 6.94 -0.95 0.12
C ASN A 117 6.87 0.50 0.61
N MET A 118 7.67 0.83 1.61
CA MET A 118 7.67 2.13 2.26
C MET A 118 9.08 2.70 2.31
N LEU A 119 9.25 3.89 1.75
CA LEU A 119 10.48 4.66 1.92
C LEU A 119 10.25 5.80 2.90
N ILE A 120 11.30 6.11 3.64
CA ILE A 120 11.39 7.24 4.55
C ILE A 120 12.45 8.19 4.03
N ARG A 121 12.10 9.47 3.95
CA ARG A 121 13.07 10.53 3.66
C ARG A 121 12.85 11.72 4.58
N ARG A 122 13.85 12.60 4.68
CA ARG A 122 13.71 13.87 5.37
C ARG A 122 13.00 14.87 4.45
N GLY A 123 11.84 15.33 4.88
CA GLY A 123 11.05 16.34 4.18
C GLY A 123 11.65 17.74 4.25
N PRO A 124 11.08 18.70 3.49
CA PRO A 124 11.54 20.09 3.44
C PRO A 124 11.50 20.80 4.80
N ASP A 125 10.58 20.40 5.67
CA ASP A 125 10.39 20.93 7.03
C ASP A 125 11.25 20.19 8.09
N ALA A 126 12.24 19.41 7.65
CA ALA A 126 13.10 18.57 8.47
C ALA A 126 12.39 17.43 9.22
N LYS A 127 11.11 17.14 8.91
CA LYS A 127 10.35 16.02 9.48
C LYS A 127 10.39 14.78 8.57
N PRO A 128 10.00 13.59 9.06
CA PRO A 128 9.90 12.42 8.18
C PRO A 128 8.80 12.62 7.13
N GLN A 129 9.08 12.16 5.91
CA GLN A 129 8.10 11.93 4.84
C GLN A 129 8.03 10.44 4.55
N LEU A 130 6.82 9.92 4.43
CA LEU A 130 6.52 8.55 4.06
C LEU A 130 6.20 8.47 2.56
N VAL A 131 6.93 7.64 1.82
CA VAL A 131 6.63 7.31 0.43
C VAL A 131 6.00 5.92 0.41
N LEU A 132 4.81 5.79 -0.18
CA LEU A 132 4.13 4.51 -0.41
C LEU A 132 4.37 4.06 -1.85
N LEU A 133 5.00 2.91 -2.06
CA LEU A 133 5.42 2.45 -3.40
C LEU A 133 4.44 1.45 -4.03
N ASP A 134 3.98 0.49 -3.23
CA ASP A 134 3.09 -0.58 -3.68
C ASP A 134 1.65 -0.11 -3.54
N HIS A 135 0.83 -0.36 -4.55
CA HIS A 135 -0.61 -0.14 -4.45
C HIS A 135 -1.44 -1.31 -5.01
N GLY A 136 -0.86 -2.51 -5.04
CA GLY A 136 -1.47 -3.71 -5.61
C GLY A 136 -2.71 -4.15 -4.82
N THR A 137 -2.71 -3.97 -3.50
CA THR A 137 -3.81 -4.44 -2.64
C THR A 137 -4.46 -3.32 -1.82
N TYR A 138 -5.69 -2.97 -2.22
CA TYR A 138 -6.54 -2.05 -1.47
C TYR A 138 -7.91 -2.67 -1.22
N ARG A 139 -8.49 -2.41 -0.04
CA ARG A 139 -9.87 -2.77 0.28
C ARG A 139 -10.63 -1.58 0.81
N CYS A 140 -11.90 -1.49 0.39
CA CYS A 140 -12.84 -0.58 1.01
C CYS A 140 -13.41 -1.25 2.27
N VAL A 141 -13.32 -0.57 3.41
CA VAL A 141 -13.90 -1.02 4.68
C VAL A 141 -15.26 -0.32 4.85
N SER A 142 -16.25 -1.06 5.35
CA SER A 142 -17.60 -0.52 5.51
C SER A 142 -17.62 0.64 6.52
N HIS A 143 -18.52 1.60 6.29
CA HIS A 143 -18.63 2.84 7.06
C HIS A 143 -18.86 2.63 8.58
N CYS A 144 -19.26 1.43 9.01
CA CYS A 144 -19.41 1.09 10.43
C CYS A 144 -18.07 1.12 11.21
N PHE A 145 -16.93 1.13 10.52
CA PHE A 145 -15.59 1.28 11.12
C PHE A 145 -15.00 2.69 10.97
N ALA A 146 -15.63 3.58 10.19
CA ALA A 146 -15.16 4.95 10.00
C ALA A 146 -15.69 5.86 11.12
N VAL A 147 -14.88 6.81 11.57
CA VAL A 147 -15.25 7.78 12.62
C VAL A 147 -16.13 8.91 12.05
N THR A 148 -16.20 9.02 10.73
CA THR A 148 -17.03 10.01 10.05
C THR A 148 -18.51 9.62 10.11
N ALA A 149 -19.27 10.42 10.85
CA ALA A 149 -20.73 10.47 10.82
C ALA A 149 -21.23 10.54 9.35
N PRO A 150 -22.41 9.98 9.04
CA PRO A 150 -22.91 9.92 7.68
C PRO A 150 -22.93 11.32 7.07
N ALA A 151 -22.29 11.47 5.90
CA ALA A 151 -22.40 12.67 5.10
C ALA A 151 -23.88 12.99 4.85
N MET A 152 -24.24 14.25 5.08
CA MET A 152 -25.57 14.81 4.90
C MET A 152 -26.01 14.76 3.43
#